data_AF-R1CB24-F1
#
_entry.id   AF-R1CB24-F1
#
_cell.length_a   1.000
_cell.length_b   1.000
_cell.length_c   1.000
_cell.angle_alpha   90.00
_cell.angle_beta   90.00
_cell.angle_gamma   90.00
#
_symmetry.space_group_name_H-M   'P 1'
#
loop_
_entity.id
_entity.type
_entity.pdbx_description
1 polymer ?
#
loop_
_entity_poly.entity_id
_entity_poly.type
_entity_poly.pdbx_seq_one_letter_code
_entity_poly.pdbx_strand_id
1 'polypeptide(L)' 'MFNIGAFMFVLSGFIVFGSDIQYRKGKINSLKSLLVVKSIGLLMAVIGAILMFYGK' A
#
# COMPACT_ATOMS: atom_id res chain seq x y z
N MET A 1 18.53 1.38 7.88
CA MET A 1 17.48 0.76 7.01
C MET A 1 16.23 1.62 6.86
N PHE A 2 16.12 2.67 7.69
CA PHE A 2 15.04 3.65 7.68
C PHE A 2 14.61 4.16 6.28
N ASN A 3 15.54 4.59 5.42
CA ASN A 3 15.19 5.17 4.10
C ASN A 3 14.42 4.20 3.19
N ILE A 4 14.75 2.91 3.24
CA ILE A 4 14.06 1.86 2.46
C ILE A 4 12.66 1.63 3.03
N GLY A 5 12.54 1.55 4.35
CA GLY A 5 11.24 1.42 5.02
C GLY A 5 10.32 2.62 4.74
N ALA A 6 10.88 3.84 4.79
CA ALA A 6 10.16 5.08 4.46
C ALA A 6 9.69 5.09 3.01
N PHE A 7 10.54 4.65 2.08
CA PHE A 7 10.16 4.53 0.67
C PHE A 7 9.04 3.51 0.45
N MET A 8 9.13 2.32 1.07
CA MET A 8 8.08 1.30 1.00
C MET A 8 6.76 1.78 1.63
N PHE A 9 6.84 2.52 2.75
CA PHE A 9 5.68 3.09 3.42
C PHE A 9 4.97 4.12 2.52
N VAL A 10 5.72 5.02 1.88
CA VAL A 10 5.15 5.99 0.94
C VAL A 10 4.53 5.30 -0.28
N LEU A 11 5.22 4.32 -0.87
CA LEU A 11 4.69 3.51 -1.99
C LEU A 11 3.41 2.77 -1.63
N SER A 12 3.32 2.26 -0.41
CA SER A 12 2.11 1.59 0.07
C SER A 12 0.90 2.52 0.08
N GLY A 13 1.10 3.81 0.42
CA GLY A 13 0.08 4.85 0.32
C GLY A 13 -0.42 5.02 -1.11
N PHE A 14 0.50 5.08 -2.09
CA PHE A 14 0.11 5.14 -3.50
C PHE A 14 -0.70 3.92 -3.95
N ILE A 15 -0.40 2.72 -3.45
CA ILE A 15 -1.17 1.51 -3.78
C ILE A 15 -2.57 1.57 -3.15
N VAL A 16 -2.68 1.93 -1.88
CA VAL A 16 -3.96 1.99 -1.16
C VAL A 16 -4.88 3.05 -1.77
N PHE A 17 -4.40 4.29 -1.93
CA PHE A 17 -5.23 5.38 -2.47
C PHE A 17 -5.35 5.32 -4.00
N GLY A 18 -4.32 4.84 -4.69
CA GLY A 18 -4.35 4.64 -6.14
C GLY A 18 -5.36 3.57 -6.56
N SER A 19 -5.60 2.56 -5.72
CA SER A 19 -6.64 1.55 -5.96
C SER A 19 -8.05 2.16 -5.96
N ASP A 20 -8.33 3.17 -5.12
CA ASP A 20 -9.61 3.88 -5.13
C ASP A 20 -9.83 4.67 -6.43
N ILE A 21 -8.77 5.30 -6.94
CA ILE A 21 -8.82 6.01 -8.23
C ILE A 21 -9.10 5.01 -9.36
N GLN A 22 -8.47 3.84 -9.34
CA GLN A 22 -8.67 2.79 -10.34
C GLN A 22 -10.08 2.19 -10.27
N TYR A 23 -10.64 2.04 -9.07
CA TYR A 23 -12.03 1.63 -8.87
C TYR A 23 -13.01 2.66 -9.44
N ARG A 24 -12.80 3.96 -9.15
CA ARG A 24 -13.62 5.05 -9.72
C ARG A 24 -13.52 5.15 -11.24
N LYS A 25 -12.37 4.80 -11.82
CA LYS A 25 -12.15 4.74 -13.28
C LYS A 25 -12.73 3.48 -13.93
N GLY A 26 -13.37 2.59 -13.17
CA GLY A 26 -13.89 1.32 -13.70
C GLY A 26 -12.82 0.34 -14.15
N LYS A 27 -11.55 0.50 -13.71
CA LYS A 27 -10.49 -0.50 -13.96
C LYS A 27 -10.57 -1.66 -12.98
N ILE A 28 -11.03 -1.40 -11.75
CA ILE A 28 -11.34 -2.43 -10.75
C ILE A 28 -12.86 -2.57 -10.72
N ASN A 29 -13.35 -3.74 -11.14
CA ASN A 29 -14.78 -3.95 -11.39
C ASN A 29 -15.55 -4.46 -10.16
N SER A 30 -14.86 -4.85 -9.09
CA SER A 30 -15.50 -5.41 -7.90
C SER A 30 -14.92 -4.85 -6.60
N LEU A 31 -15.79 -4.66 -5.61
CA LEU A 31 -15.41 -4.28 -4.26
C LEU A 31 -14.47 -5.31 -3.62
N LYS A 32 -14.67 -6.60 -3.91
CA LYS A 32 -13.78 -7.67 -3.46
C LYS A 32 -12.36 -7.48 -4.00
N SER A 33 -12.20 -7.16 -5.28
CA SER A 33 -10.88 -6.91 -5.87
C SER A 33 -10.23 -5.65 -5.30
N LEU A 34 -11.01 -4.58 -5.08
CA LEU A 34 -10.51 -3.37 -4.41
C LEU A 34 -9.99 -3.69 -3.00
N LEU A 35 -10.73 -4.48 -2.22
CA LEU A 35 -10.33 -4.92 -0.88
C LEU A 35 -9.03 -5.71 -0.92
N VAL A 36 -8.86 -6.63 -1.87
CA VAL A 36 -7.61 -7.40 -2.00
C VAL A 36 -6.42 -6.48 -2.26
N VAL A 37 -6.54 -5.54 -3.21
CA VAL A 37 -5.47 -4.59 -3.52
C VAL A 37 -5.15 -3.69 -2.31
N LYS A 38 -6.18 -3.22 -1.59
CA LYS A 38 -5.98 -2.44 -0.36
C LYS A 38 -5.28 -3.24 0.72
N SER A 39 -5.68 -4.50 0.94
CA SER A 39 -5.05 -5.37 1.93
C SER A 39 -3.58 -5.61 1.63
N ILE A 40 -3.22 -5.81 0.36
CA ILE A 40 -1.82 -5.95 -0.08
C ILE A 40 -1.04 -4.65 0.19
N GLY A 41 -1.61 -3.50 -0.16
CA GLY A 41 -1.01 -2.20 0.13
C GLY A 41 -0.82 -1.98 1.63
N LEU A 42 -1.80 -2.34 2.46
CA LEU A 42 -1.72 -2.22 3.90
C LEU A 42 -0.62 -3.12 4.50
N LEU A 43 -0.49 -4.35 4.01
CA LEU A 43 0.56 -5.29 4.44
C LEU A 43 1.95 -4.73 4.12
N MET A 44 2.10 -4.13 2.95
CA MET A 44 3.33 -3.45 2.54
C MET A 44 3.62 -2.21 3.41
N ALA A 45 2.58 -1.48 3.84
CA ALA A 45 2.71 -0.37 4.79
C ALA A 45 3.24 -0.86 6.15
N VAL A 46 2.70 -1.96 6.66
CA VAL A 46 3.12 -2.57 7.94
C VAL A 46 4.58 -3.01 7.87
N ILE A 47 4.99 -3.69 6.79
CA ILE A 47 6.38 -4.11 6.58
C ILE A 47 7.30 -2.89 6.47
N GLY A 48 6.91 -1.87 5.71
CA GLY A 48 7.66 -0.62 5.59
C GLY A 48 7.85 0.07 6.94
N ALA A 49 6.80 0.14 7.75
CA ALA A 49 6.86 0.70 9.10
C ALA A 49 7.79 -0.11 10.01
N ILE A 50 7.69 -1.44 10.00
CA ILE A 50 8.60 -2.32 10.78
C ILE A 50 10.05 -2.07 10.37
N LEU A 51 10.35 -1.98 9.08
CA LEU A 51 11.68 -1.67 8.57
C LEU A 51 12.18 -0.28 8.97
N MET A 52 11.29 0.71 9.12
CA MET A 52 11.65 2.03 9.64
C MET A 52 12.01 1.99 11.12
N PHE A 53 11.19 1.32 11.94
CA PHE A 53 11.35 1.32 13.41
C PHE A 53 12.45 0.38 13.89
N TYR A 54 12.62 -0.78 13.24
CA TYR A 54 13.58 -1.81 13.67
C TYR A 54 14.84 -1.87 12.80
N GLY A 55 14.82 -1.24 11.63
CA GLY A 55 15.97 -1.20 10.75
C GLY A 55 16.94 -0.07 11.10
N LYS A 56 17.94 -0.35 11.96
CA LYS A 56 19.13 0.51 12.19
C LYS A 56 19.66 1.08 10.87
#